data_AF-A0A955MSR1-F1
#
_entry.id   AF-A0A955MSR1-F1
#
_cell.length_a   1.000
_cell.length_b   1.000
_cell.length_c   1.000
_cell.angle_alpha   90.00
_cell.angle_beta   90.00
_cell.angle_gamma   90.00
#
_symmetry.space_group_name_H-M   'P 1'
#
loop_
_entity.id
_entity.type
_entity.pdbx_description
1 polymer ?
#
loop_
_entity_poly.entity_id
_entity_poly.type
_entity_poly.pdbx_seq_one_letter_code
_entity_poly.pdbx_strand_id
1 'polypeptide(L)'
;MVLLSRWKSFLSLWIVPIFIFCGLGPPSWSQILIDHTCTDLSKVPPSYIQTAKTQFRIWFAHTSHGSQITTGMEMLAGDPFTYSLNGVGDTLVYDDTLWADLGYEGDLTWVDTTRTQLNSPGNDRNMVMWSWCGGVYDNTEPGINAYLNAMNQLETDFPTVTFVYMTGHLPSPEEDDWGNLRARNNQIRSYCAANGKILFDFADIESYDPDGAYFFDQHAHDDCGYDGGNWADQWCAAHPGQCPSCTECAHSHCLNCLQKGRAFWWMMARLAGWDGGSGTTTPTATSTATPTSGGPTHTPTTTLTPTAEGATTTPTPTS
;
A
#
# COMPACT_ATOMS: atom_id res chain seq x y z
N MET A 1 -72.47 28.90 56.23
CA MET A 1 -72.75 27.90 55.18
C MET A 1 -72.11 28.43 53.90
N VAL A 2 -70.84 28.08 53.68
CA VAL A 2 -70.00 28.58 52.57
C VAL A 2 -69.26 27.38 51.99
N LEU A 3 -69.30 27.33 50.65
CA LEU A 3 -68.87 26.28 49.73
C LEU A 3 -67.37 26.45 49.34
N LEU A 4 -66.79 25.36 48.81
CA LEU A 4 -65.67 25.30 47.83
C LEU A 4 -64.24 25.55 48.38
N SER A 5 -63.16 24.93 47.88
CA SER A 5 -62.92 24.04 46.73
C SER A 5 -61.70 23.14 47.01
N ARG A 6 -61.64 21.94 46.43
CA ARG A 6 -60.45 21.07 46.43
C ARG A 6 -59.71 21.26 45.11
N TRP A 7 -58.49 21.78 45.15
CA TRP A 7 -57.57 21.78 44.01
C TRP A 7 -57.11 20.34 43.71
N LYS A 8 -57.25 19.92 42.45
CA LYS A 8 -56.60 18.71 41.91
C LYS A 8 -55.39 19.16 41.09
N SER A 9 -54.19 18.79 41.55
CA SER A 9 -52.94 19.00 40.82
C SER A 9 -52.86 18.01 39.65
N PHE A 10 -52.71 18.51 38.43
CA PHE A 10 -52.37 17.70 37.25
C PHE A 10 -50.85 17.69 37.08
N LEU A 11 -50.24 16.51 37.16
CA LEU A 11 -48.83 16.29 36.84
C LEU A 11 -48.73 15.93 35.35
N SER A 12 -48.31 16.88 34.51
CA SER A 12 -48.06 16.61 33.09
C SER A 12 -46.72 15.89 32.92
N LEU A 13 -46.79 14.63 32.48
CA LEU A 13 -45.64 13.81 32.13
C LEU A 13 -45.14 14.24 30.74
N TRP A 14 -43.98 14.88 30.67
CA TRP A 14 -43.32 15.19 29.40
C TRP A 14 -42.43 14.01 28.98
N ILE A 15 -42.85 13.28 27.95
CA ILE A 15 -42.03 12.22 27.33
C ILE A 15 -41.02 12.90 26.40
N VAL A 16 -39.74 12.87 26.77
CA VAL A 16 -38.63 13.27 25.89
C VAL A 16 -38.29 12.06 25.02
N PRO A 17 -38.39 12.14 23.68
CA PRO A 17 -37.97 11.05 22.82
C PRO A 17 -36.45 10.94 22.84
N ILE A 18 -35.94 9.82 23.38
CA ILE A 18 -34.53 9.44 23.25
C ILE A 18 -34.36 8.93 21.81
N PHE A 19 -33.79 9.77 20.95
CA PHE A 19 -33.27 9.32 19.67
C PHE A 19 -32.02 8.49 19.93
N ILE A 20 -32.16 7.16 19.90
CA ILE A 20 -31.03 6.25 19.79
C ILE A 20 -30.44 6.49 18.40
N PHE A 21 -29.45 7.37 18.31
CA PHE A 21 -28.52 7.38 17.19
C PHE A 21 -27.79 6.05 17.25
N CYS A 22 -28.25 5.08 16.45
CA CYS A 22 -27.44 3.93 16.10
C CYS A 22 -26.27 4.50 15.29
N GLY A 23 -25.17 4.81 15.98
CA GLY A 23 -23.95 5.28 15.37
C GLY A 23 -23.46 4.19 14.44
N LEU A 24 -23.71 4.36 13.14
CA LEU A 24 -22.90 3.72 12.12
C LEU A 24 -21.49 4.29 12.36
N GLY A 25 -20.65 3.53 13.06
CA GLY A 25 -19.22 3.80 13.07
C GLY A 25 -18.73 3.89 11.62
N PRO A 26 -17.66 4.66 11.34
CA PRO A 26 -17.08 4.67 10.02
C PRO A 26 -16.81 3.22 9.58
N PRO A 27 -16.99 2.89 8.28
CA PRO A 27 -16.68 1.56 7.79
C PRO A 27 -15.25 1.21 8.17
N SER A 28 -15.07 0.18 9.00
CA SER A 28 -13.75 -0.38 9.27
C SER A 28 -13.35 -1.15 8.02
N TRP A 29 -12.53 -0.54 7.17
CA TRP A 29 -11.82 -1.28 6.14
C TRP A 29 -10.97 -2.35 6.83
N SER A 30 -11.01 -3.58 6.32
CA SER A 30 -10.10 -4.61 6.82
C SER A 30 -8.67 -4.18 6.51
N GLN A 31 -7.77 -4.31 7.49
CA GLN A 31 -6.34 -4.09 7.28
C GLN A 31 -5.84 -4.91 6.07
N ILE A 32 -4.96 -4.32 5.27
CA ILE A 32 -4.13 -5.07 4.31
C ILE A 32 -2.76 -5.21 4.94
N LEU A 33 -2.47 -6.39 5.48
CA LEU A 33 -1.17 -6.77 6.01
C LEU A 33 -0.37 -7.52 4.95
N ILE A 34 0.88 -7.10 4.76
CA ILE A 34 1.85 -7.70 3.86
C ILE A 34 3.06 -8.11 4.70
N ASP A 35 3.18 -9.41 4.96
CA ASP A 35 4.15 -10.01 5.89
C ASP A 35 4.89 -11.19 5.22
N HIS A 36 5.63 -12.01 5.98
CA HIS A 36 6.37 -13.16 5.44
C HIS A 36 5.51 -14.16 4.65
N THR A 37 4.19 -14.22 4.92
CA THR A 37 3.25 -15.12 4.23
C THR A 37 2.87 -14.64 2.82
N CYS A 38 3.23 -13.40 2.48
CA CYS A 38 2.88 -12.72 1.24
C CYS A 38 3.97 -12.85 0.16
N THR A 39 4.75 -13.92 0.14
CA THR A 39 5.94 -14.05 -0.72
C THR A 39 5.81 -15.06 -1.87
N ASP A 40 4.75 -15.86 -1.90
CA ASP A 40 4.53 -16.87 -2.94
C ASP A 40 3.83 -16.28 -4.17
N LEU A 41 4.60 -15.68 -5.08
CA LEU A 41 4.07 -15.07 -6.30
C LEU A 41 3.37 -16.04 -7.26
N SER A 42 3.53 -17.36 -7.10
CA SER A 42 2.78 -18.32 -7.92
C SER A 42 1.27 -18.27 -7.65
N LYS A 43 0.87 -17.76 -6.48
CA LYS A 43 -0.53 -17.56 -6.11
C LYS A 43 -1.15 -16.30 -6.70
N VAL A 44 -0.34 -15.36 -7.18
CA VAL A 44 -0.79 -14.06 -7.68
C VAL A 44 -1.23 -14.19 -9.14
N PRO A 45 -2.52 -14.01 -9.48
CA PRO A 45 -2.93 -14.06 -10.87
C PRO A 45 -2.34 -12.88 -11.66
N PRO A 46 -1.73 -13.11 -12.85
CA PRO A 46 -1.08 -12.06 -13.63
C PRO A 46 -2.00 -10.88 -13.98
N SER A 47 -3.32 -11.09 -14.06
CA SER A 47 -4.29 -10.03 -14.29
C SER A 47 -4.27 -8.95 -13.22
N TYR A 48 -3.99 -9.30 -11.95
CA TYR A 48 -3.92 -8.31 -10.87
C TYR A 48 -2.61 -7.53 -10.90
N ILE A 49 -1.51 -8.13 -11.36
CA ILE A 49 -0.27 -7.41 -11.65
C ILE A 49 -0.51 -6.41 -12.79
N GLN A 50 -1.21 -6.81 -13.85
CA GLN A 50 -1.56 -5.90 -14.94
C GLN A 50 -2.47 -4.76 -14.46
N THR A 51 -3.49 -5.06 -13.65
CA THR A 51 -4.35 -4.04 -13.05
C THR A 51 -3.53 -3.07 -12.19
N ALA A 52 -2.63 -3.57 -11.34
CA ALA A 52 -1.76 -2.74 -10.52
C ALA A 52 -0.90 -1.77 -11.36
N LYS A 53 -0.30 -2.26 -12.45
CA LYS A 53 0.48 -1.43 -13.39
C LYS A 53 -0.32 -0.28 -14.00
N THR A 54 -1.63 -0.49 -14.23
CA THR A 54 -2.51 0.56 -14.76
C THR A 54 -3.03 1.53 -13.70
N GLN A 55 -3.16 1.07 -12.45
CA GLN A 55 -3.80 1.83 -11.37
C GLN A 55 -2.81 2.64 -10.55
N PHE A 56 -1.60 2.14 -10.32
CA PHE A 56 -0.69 2.71 -9.32
C PHE A 56 0.48 3.44 -9.95
N ARG A 57 0.77 4.61 -9.37
CA ARG A 57 1.90 5.47 -9.68
C ARG A 57 2.55 5.83 -8.36
N ILE A 58 3.63 5.14 -8.07
CA ILE A 58 4.20 5.03 -6.72
C ILE A 58 5.33 6.03 -6.58
N TRP A 59 5.33 6.73 -5.47
CA TRP A 59 6.49 7.45 -4.97
C TRP A 59 6.98 6.75 -3.71
N PHE A 60 8.17 6.17 -3.78
CA PHE A 60 8.79 5.47 -2.67
C PHE A 60 10.09 6.18 -2.28
N ALA A 61 10.08 6.78 -1.09
CA ALA A 61 11.25 7.50 -0.58
C ALA A 61 11.89 6.74 0.58
N HIS A 62 13.20 6.56 0.49
CA HIS A 62 13.97 5.79 1.47
C HIS A 62 15.47 6.07 1.39
N THR A 63 16.22 5.47 2.31
CA THR A 63 17.65 5.19 2.14
C THR A 63 17.93 3.68 2.23
N SER A 64 19.02 3.29 2.90
CA SER A 64 19.66 1.98 2.90
C SER A 64 18.69 0.80 2.97
N HIS A 65 17.96 0.60 4.08
CA HIS A 65 17.06 -0.54 4.25
C HIS A 65 15.90 -0.57 3.24
N GLY A 66 15.36 0.59 2.85
CA GLY A 66 14.29 0.63 1.84
C GLY A 66 14.72 0.12 0.47
N SER A 67 16.01 0.28 0.12
CA SER A 67 16.56 -0.20 -1.16
C SER A 67 16.49 -1.72 -1.31
N GLN A 68 16.31 -2.44 -0.20
CA GLN A 68 16.14 -3.88 -0.22
C GLN A 68 14.87 -4.32 -0.98
N ILE A 69 13.79 -3.52 -0.91
CA ILE A 69 12.57 -3.77 -1.68
C ILE A 69 12.86 -3.61 -3.18
N THR A 70 13.48 -2.50 -3.59
CA THR A 70 13.85 -2.27 -4.99
C THR A 70 14.77 -3.37 -5.50
N THR A 71 15.82 -3.74 -4.74
CA THR A 71 16.72 -4.84 -5.09
C THR A 71 15.95 -6.14 -5.32
N GLY A 72 15.00 -6.47 -4.43
CA GLY A 72 14.13 -7.62 -4.61
C GLY A 72 13.29 -7.56 -5.88
N MET A 73 12.76 -6.38 -6.21
CA MET A 73 12.02 -6.15 -7.46
C MET A 73 12.92 -6.30 -8.70
N GLU A 74 14.17 -5.83 -8.64
CA GLU A 74 15.17 -5.99 -9.73
C GLU A 74 15.45 -7.47 -10.00
N MET A 75 15.62 -8.26 -8.94
CA MET A 75 15.84 -9.71 -9.05
C MET A 75 14.66 -10.45 -9.71
N LEU A 76 13.46 -9.89 -9.59
CA LEU A 76 12.22 -10.42 -10.18
C LEU A 76 11.92 -9.84 -11.57
N ALA A 77 12.70 -8.87 -12.04
CA ALA A 77 12.37 -8.09 -13.22
C ALA A 77 12.23 -8.97 -14.47
N GLY A 78 11.02 -8.96 -15.03
CA GLY A 78 10.62 -9.81 -16.14
C GLY A 78 9.10 -9.84 -16.22
N ASP A 79 8.51 -10.35 -17.31
CA ASP A 79 7.05 -10.45 -17.42
C ASP A 79 6.50 -11.40 -16.34
N PRO A 80 5.52 -11.00 -15.48
CA PRO A 80 4.78 -9.73 -15.47
C PRO A 80 5.28 -8.65 -14.49
N PHE A 81 6.33 -8.91 -13.71
CA PHE A 81 6.91 -8.05 -12.69
C PHE A 81 7.85 -6.97 -13.25
N THR A 82 7.34 -6.10 -14.12
CA THR A 82 8.12 -5.01 -14.72
C THR A 82 7.69 -3.64 -14.18
N TYR A 83 8.67 -2.77 -13.92
CA TYR A 83 8.46 -1.42 -13.39
C TYR A 83 9.42 -0.41 -14.06
N SER A 84 9.05 0.86 -14.05
CA SER A 84 9.90 1.98 -14.51
C SER A 84 9.42 3.30 -13.92
N LEU A 85 10.25 4.34 -13.99
CA LEU A 85 9.91 5.67 -13.46
C LEU A 85 8.67 6.31 -14.10
N ASN A 86 8.38 5.98 -15.36
CA ASN A 86 7.36 6.66 -16.17
C ASN A 86 6.31 5.71 -16.77
N GLY A 87 6.37 4.42 -16.46
CA GLY A 87 5.43 3.42 -16.99
C GLY A 87 5.66 3.05 -18.44
N VAL A 88 6.87 3.25 -18.97
CA VAL A 88 7.21 2.87 -20.36
C VAL A 88 7.00 1.35 -20.54
N GLY A 89 6.34 0.96 -21.63
CA GLY A 89 6.13 -0.45 -21.95
C GLY A 89 5.17 -1.18 -21.01
N ASP A 90 4.11 -0.50 -20.56
CA ASP A 90 3.08 -1.05 -19.66
C ASP A 90 3.67 -1.60 -18.34
N THR A 91 4.66 -0.89 -17.82
CA THR A 91 5.33 -1.20 -16.56
C THR A 91 4.67 -0.45 -15.39
N LEU A 92 4.84 -0.98 -14.17
CA LEU A 92 4.39 -0.27 -12.96
C LEU A 92 5.19 1.03 -12.83
N VAL A 93 4.48 2.14 -12.60
CA VAL A 93 5.14 3.43 -12.36
C VAL A 93 5.67 3.45 -10.95
N TYR A 94 7.00 3.44 -10.83
CA TYR A 94 7.71 3.33 -9.56
C TYR A 94 8.85 4.35 -9.54
N ASP A 95 8.66 5.37 -8.70
CA ASP A 95 9.62 6.44 -8.47
C ASP A 95 10.42 6.11 -7.21
N ASP A 96 11.58 5.50 -7.44
CA ASP A 96 12.55 5.15 -6.41
C ASP A 96 13.38 6.39 -6.06
N THR A 97 13.12 6.94 -4.88
CA THR A 97 13.62 8.22 -4.43
C THR A 97 14.58 8.02 -3.24
N LEU A 98 15.86 7.77 -3.55
CA LEU A 98 16.91 7.44 -2.57
C LEU A 98 17.59 8.68 -1.94
N TRP A 99 16.97 9.35 -0.97
CA TRP A 99 17.59 10.51 -0.31
C TRP A 99 17.20 10.78 1.14
N ALA A 100 16.10 10.22 1.64
CA ALA A 100 15.63 10.43 3.02
C ALA A 100 14.75 9.28 3.51
N ASP A 101 14.62 9.16 4.82
CA ASP A 101 13.72 8.20 5.49
C ASP A 101 12.67 8.92 6.34
N LEU A 102 11.79 8.13 6.94
CA LEU A 102 10.95 8.56 8.05
C LEU A 102 11.81 9.06 9.22
N GLY A 103 11.29 10.06 9.92
CA GLY A 103 12.04 10.79 10.95
C GLY A 103 12.17 10.04 12.27
N TYR A 104 13.15 10.46 13.08
CA TYR A 104 13.44 9.93 14.41
C TYR A 104 12.89 10.85 15.51
N GLU A 105 12.44 10.29 16.64
CA GLU A 105 11.95 11.06 17.81
C GLU A 105 10.91 12.16 17.51
N GLY A 106 10.03 11.92 16.53
CA GLY A 106 8.98 12.85 16.15
C GLY A 106 9.40 13.95 15.16
N ASP A 107 10.56 13.81 14.54
CA ASP A 107 10.90 14.56 13.32
C ASP A 107 9.89 14.23 12.20
N LEU A 108 9.28 15.26 11.64
CA LEU A 108 8.27 15.20 10.59
C LEU A 108 8.69 15.93 9.31
N THR A 109 9.98 16.20 9.09
CA THR A 109 10.49 16.82 7.85
C THR A 109 10.08 16.08 6.57
N TRP A 110 9.94 14.74 6.64
CA TRP A 110 9.43 13.90 5.55
C TRP A 110 7.98 14.24 5.15
N VAL A 111 7.16 14.78 6.08
CA VAL A 111 5.78 15.20 5.81
C VAL A 111 5.75 16.39 4.86
N ASP A 112 6.58 17.40 5.11
CA ASP A 112 6.67 18.58 4.24
C ASP A 112 7.16 18.21 2.84
N THR A 113 8.07 17.24 2.76
CA THR A 113 8.53 16.73 1.47
C THR A 113 7.43 15.98 0.74
N THR A 114 6.68 15.13 1.45
CA THR A 114 5.52 14.43 0.87
C THR A 114 4.49 15.41 0.31
N ARG A 115 4.17 16.47 1.08
CA ARG A 115 3.27 17.53 0.62
C ARG A 115 3.81 18.27 -0.59
N THR A 116 5.11 18.54 -0.62
CA THR A 116 5.76 19.22 -1.75
C THR A 116 5.67 18.36 -3.01
N GLN A 117 5.96 17.06 -2.92
CA GLN A 117 5.84 16.12 -4.03
C GLN A 117 4.39 16.06 -4.54
N LEU A 118 3.42 15.82 -3.65
CA LEU A 118 2.02 15.63 -4.04
C LEU A 118 1.36 16.90 -4.58
N ASN A 119 1.77 18.09 -4.12
CA ASN A 119 1.28 19.37 -4.62
C ASN A 119 2.07 19.92 -5.82
N SER A 120 3.14 19.25 -6.25
CA SER A 120 3.94 19.73 -7.36
C SER A 120 3.12 19.77 -8.66
N PRO A 121 3.23 20.84 -9.48
CA PRO A 121 2.53 20.91 -10.76
C PRO A 121 2.85 19.70 -11.64
N GLY A 122 1.81 18.98 -12.07
CA GLY A 122 1.97 17.78 -12.90
C GLY A 122 2.31 16.51 -12.12
N ASN A 123 2.25 16.52 -10.77
CA ASN A 123 2.31 15.28 -10.00
C ASN A 123 1.20 14.32 -10.43
N ASP A 124 1.59 13.09 -10.75
CA ASP A 124 0.70 12.00 -11.13
C ASP A 124 0.78 10.82 -10.14
N ARG A 125 1.58 10.95 -9.08
CA ARG A 125 1.74 9.91 -8.06
C ARG A 125 0.47 9.81 -7.22
N ASN A 126 -0.04 8.60 -7.09
CA ASN A 126 -1.26 8.28 -6.35
C ASN A 126 -1.04 7.24 -5.25
N MET A 127 0.21 6.84 -5.02
CA MET A 127 0.61 6.01 -3.90
C MET A 127 1.92 6.53 -3.32
N VAL A 128 1.97 6.64 -2.00
CA VAL A 128 3.15 7.04 -1.24
C VAL A 128 3.53 5.91 -0.29
N MET A 129 4.80 5.54 -0.33
CA MET A 129 5.42 4.69 0.66
C MET A 129 6.70 5.37 1.13
N TRP A 130 7.00 5.25 2.41
CA TRP A 130 8.28 5.65 2.97
C TRP A 130 8.89 4.47 3.70
N SER A 131 10.22 4.38 3.68
CA SER A 131 10.94 3.44 4.53
C SER A 131 11.40 4.10 5.83
N TRP A 132 11.60 3.24 6.82
CA TRP A 132 12.54 3.49 7.89
C TRP A 132 13.92 2.96 7.48
N CYS A 133 14.97 3.68 7.85
CA CYS A 133 16.30 3.08 8.08
C CYS A 133 16.39 2.78 9.59
N GLY A 134 17.45 3.24 10.28
CA GLY A 134 17.60 3.12 11.74
C GLY A 134 16.52 3.78 12.61
N GLY A 135 15.63 4.61 12.02
CA GLY A 135 14.75 5.52 12.76
C GLY A 135 13.70 4.88 13.69
N VAL A 136 13.55 3.56 13.71
CA VAL A 136 12.67 2.84 14.65
C VAL A 136 13.42 2.26 15.86
N TYR A 137 14.70 1.91 15.69
CA TYR A 137 15.49 1.12 16.65
C TYR A 137 15.40 1.64 18.10
N ASP A 138 15.88 2.86 18.32
CA ASP A 138 15.91 3.53 19.63
C ASP A 138 14.80 4.58 19.77
N ASN A 139 13.82 4.58 18.86
CA ASN A 139 12.74 5.57 18.89
C ASN A 139 11.82 5.36 20.09
N THR A 140 11.12 6.42 20.46
CA THR A 140 10.25 6.48 21.63
C THR A 140 8.79 6.25 21.25
N GLU A 141 7.96 5.89 22.24
CA GLU A 141 6.50 5.79 22.03
C GLU A 141 5.88 7.08 21.48
N PRO A 142 6.19 8.28 22.01
CA PRO A 142 5.70 9.53 21.44
C PRO A 142 6.20 9.78 20.01
N GLY A 143 7.44 9.41 19.69
CA GLY A 143 8.00 9.56 18.35
C GLY A 143 7.27 8.71 17.30
N ILE A 144 7.02 7.43 17.61
CA ILE A 144 6.21 6.57 16.74
C ILE A 144 4.75 7.08 16.64
N ASN A 145 4.17 7.58 17.73
CA ASN A 145 2.84 8.18 17.69
C ASN A 145 2.80 9.45 16.80
N ALA A 146 3.86 10.26 16.79
CA ALA A 146 3.96 11.41 15.90
C ALA A 146 3.95 11.00 14.42
N TYR A 147 4.71 9.96 14.06
CA TYR A 147 4.66 9.36 12.71
C TYR A 147 3.26 8.88 12.34
N LEU A 148 2.61 8.08 13.20
CA LEU A 148 1.29 7.51 12.92
C LEU A 148 0.22 8.60 12.75
N ASN A 149 0.26 9.63 13.58
CA ASN A 149 -0.63 10.78 13.47
C ASN A 149 -0.39 11.56 12.17
N ALA A 150 0.87 11.75 11.78
CA ALA A 150 1.22 12.44 10.54
C ALA A 150 0.79 11.68 9.29
N MET A 151 1.00 10.36 9.24
CA MET A 151 0.50 9.50 8.16
C MET A 151 -1.02 9.59 8.03
N ASN A 152 -1.74 9.51 9.14
CA ASN A 152 -3.20 9.63 9.13
C ASN A 152 -3.69 11.03 8.71
N GLN A 153 -2.95 12.09 9.06
CA GLN A 153 -3.25 13.43 8.56
C GLN A 153 -3.00 13.55 7.05
N LEU A 154 -1.94 12.94 6.52
CA LEU A 154 -1.69 12.90 5.07
C LEU A 154 -2.79 12.16 4.31
N GLU A 155 -3.29 11.03 4.83
CA GLU A 155 -4.45 10.33 4.27
C GLU A 155 -5.71 11.22 4.24
N THR A 156 -5.90 12.04 5.27
CA THR A 156 -7.02 12.99 5.35
C THR A 156 -6.88 14.12 4.33
N ASP A 157 -5.67 14.63 4.16
CA ASP A 157 -5.40 15.79 3.31
C ASP A 157 -5.32 15.41 1.81
N PHE A 158 -4.94 14.18 1.50
CA PHE A 158 -4.83 13.63 0.15
C PHE A 158 -5.69 12.37 -0.02
N PRO A 159 -7.03 12.48 0.02
CA PRO A 159 -7.94 11.31 0.09
C PRO A 159 -7.97 10.45 -1.19
N THR A 160 -7.28 10.87 -2.24
CA THR A 160 -7.12 10.10 -3.50
C THR A 160 -5.75 9.41 -3.61
N VAL A 161 -4.86 9.64 -2.64
CA VAL A 161 -3.54 9.03 -2.55
C VAL A 161 -3.59 7.88 -1.55
N THR A 162 -3.03 6.75 -1.94
CA THR A 162 -2.86 5.58 -1.06
C THR A 162 -1.58 5.73 -0.26
N PHE A 163 -1.66 5.67 1.07
CA PHE A 163 -0.47 5.69 1.94
C PHE A 163 -0.20 4.29 2.50
N VAL A 164 1.01 3.79 2.27
CA VAL A 164 1.47 2.51 2.79
C VAL A 164 2.29 2.75 4.06
N TYR A 165 1.85 2.18 5.17
CA TYR A 165 2.60 2.17 6.42
C TYR A 165 3.65 1.06 6.38
N MET A 166 4.73 1.23 7.14
CA MET A 166 5.82 0.26 7.20
C MET A 166 6.33 0.13 8.64
N THR A 167 6.76 -1.08 9.03
CA THR A 167 7.58 -1.27 10.24
C THR A 167 9.05 -0.94 9.96
N GLY A 168 9.88 -0.82 11.01
CA GLY A 168 11.33 -0.77 10.85
C GLY A 168 11.95 -2.11 10.45
N HIS A 169 13.28 -2.19 10.55
CA HIS A 169 14.07 -3.43 10.42
C HIS A 169 14.15 -4.19 11.77
N LEU A 170 14.81 -5.34 11.78
CA LEU A 170 15.35 -6.04 12.95
C LEU A 170 16.67 -5.43 13.40
N PRO A 171 17.14 -5.62 14.65
CA PRO A 171 18.35 -4.96 15.10
C PRO A 171 19.55 -5.25 14.20
N SER A 172 20.38 -4.27 13.90
CA SER A 172 21.68 -4.56 13.30
C SER A 172 22.56 -5.38 14.25
N PRO A 173 23.66 -6.01 13.78
CA PRO A 173 24.60 -6.71 14.66
C PRO A 173 25.22 -5.82 15.76
N GLU A 174 25.21 -4.50 15.57
CA GLU A 174 25.71 -3.51 16.52
C GLU A 174 24.63 -2.97 17.48
N GLU A 175 23.36 -3.32 17.25
CA GLU A 175 22.21 -2.90 18.02
C GLU A 175 21.83 -3.97 19.06
N ASP A 176 21.62 -3.56 20.31
CA ASP A 176 21.46 -4.46 21.47
C ASP A 176 20.09 -4.38 22.16
N ASP A 177 19.16 -3.56 21.68
CA ASP A 177 17.81 -3.39 22.25
C ASP A 177 16.69 -3.97 21.35
N TRP A 178 16.63 -5.31 21.26
CA TRP A 178 15.47 -6.02 20.68
C TRP A 178 14.14 -5.66 21.37
N GLY A 179 14.18 -5.28 22.64
CA GLY A 179 13.00 -5.02 23.46
C GLY A 179 12.26 -3.77 23.00
N ASN A 180 12.97 -2.63 22.90
CA ASN A 180 12.38 -1.38 22.45
C ASN A 180 11.98 -1.47 20.97
N LEU A 181 12.86 -1.96 20.10
CA LEU A 181 12.56 -2.06 18.67
C LEU A 181 11.32 -2.93 18.42
N ARG A 182 11.21 -4.10 19.08
CA ARG A 182 10.00 -4.93 18.99
C ARG A 182 8.77 -4.18 19.48
N ALA A 183 8.88 -3.41 20.57
CA ALA A 183 7.77 -2.62 21.08
C ALA A 183 7.33 -1.54 20.09
N ARG A 184 8.27 -0.84 19.43
CA ARG A 184 7.96 0.18 18.41
C ARG A 184 7.36 -0.42 17.15
N ASN A 185 7.89 -1.52 16.63
CA ASN A 185 7.30 -2.25 15.51
C ASN A 185 5.88 -2.74 15.83
N ASN A 186 5.66 -3.27 17.05
CA ASN A 186 4.34 -3.69 17.49
C ASN A 186 3.36 -2.53 17.70
N GLN A 187 3.84 -1.34 18.05
CA GLN A 187 3.01 -0.12 18.11
C GLN A 187 2.47 0.24 16.71
N ILE A 188 3.32 0.18 15.67
CA ILE A 188 2.91 0.42 14.28
C ILE A 188 1.90 -0.65 13.82
N ARG A 189 2.20 -1.94 14.06
CA ARG A 189 1.30 -3.06 13.73
C ARG A 189 -0.07 -2.89 14.37
N SER A 190 -0.10 -2.59 15.67
CA SER A 190 -1.34 -2.41 16.44
C SER A 190 -2.17 -1.25 15.90
N TYR A 191 -1.53 -0.12 15.57
CA TYR A 191 -2.23 1.01 14.97
C TYR A 191 -2.84 0.65 13.61
N CYS A 192 -2.07 -0.03 12.75
CA CYS A 192 -2.55 -0.41 11.42
C CYS A 192 -3.73 -1.38 11.48
N ALA A 193 -3.66 -2.37 12.37
CA ALA A 193 -4.75 -3.32 12.60
C ALA A 193 -6.02 -2.62 13.14
N ALA A 194 -5.87 -1.74 14.14
CA ALA A 194 -6.99 -1.04 14.75
C ALA A 194 -7.69 -0.06 13.81
N ASN A 195 -6.98 0.49 12.82
CA ASN A 195 -7.47 1.54 11.93
C ASN A 195 -7.63 1.09 10.46
N GLY A 196 -7.49 -0.22 10.18
CA GLY A 196 -7.69 -0.75 8.82
C GLY A 196 -6.67 -0.24 7.80
N LYS A 197 -5.43 0.01 8.21
CA LYS A 197 -4.39 0.57 7.34
C LYS A 197 -3.76 -0.49 6.43
N ILE A 198 -3.02 -0.03 5.43
CA ILE A 198 -2.14 -0.87 4.62
C ILE A 198 -0.78 -0.90 5.31
N LEU A 199 -0.28 -2.08 5.68
CA LEU A 199 1.00 -2.26 6.35
C LEU A 199 1.90 -3.21 5.56
N PHE A 200 3.07 -2.72 5.16
CA PHE A 200 4.21 -3.51 4.72
C PHE A 200 5.09 -3.84 5.95
N ASP A 201 5.03 -5.07 6.43
CA ASP A 201 5.68 -5.52 7.66
C ASP A 201 7.10 -6.01 7.38
N PHE A 202 8.00 -5.05 7.18
CA PHE A 202 9.40 -5.29 6.83
C PHE A 202 10.14 -6.12 7.90
N ALA A 203 9.92 -5.82 9.17
CA ALA A 203 10.53 -6.53 10.30
C ALA A 203 9.99 -7.96 10.43
N ASP A 204 8.72 -8.19 10.08
CA ASP A 204 8.17 -9.53 10.04
C ASP A 204 8.85 -10.35 8.94
N ILE A 205 8.97 -9.84 7.71
CA ILE A 205 9.66 -10.55 6.62
C ILE A 205 11.10 -10.94 7.02
N GLU A 206 11.83 -10.06 7.70
CA GLU A 206 13.19 -10.35 8.19
C GLU A 206 13.27 -11.40 9.31
N SER A 207 12.15 -11.66 9.99
CA SER A 207 12.08 -12.59 11.12
C SER A 207 11.86 -14.03 10.71
N TYR A 208 11.65 -14.32 9.41
CA TYR A 208 11.34 -15.66 8.92
C TYR A 208 12.20 -16.07 7.74
N ASP A 209 12.53 -17.37 7.67
CA ASP A 209 13.03 -17.96 6.43
C ASP A 209 11.86 -18.26 5.45
N PRO A 210 12.16 -18.62 4.19
CA PRO A 210 11.11 -18.95 3.21
C PRO A 210 10.24 -20.17 3.56
N ASP A 211 10.67 -21.03 4.48
CA ASP A 211 9.88 -22.19 4.95
C ASP A 211 8.94 -21.81 6.11
N GLY A 212 9.06 -20.58 6.64
CA GLY A 212 8.25 -20.05 7.73
C GLY A 212 8.82 -20.34 9.12
N ALA A 213 10.10 -20.70 9.25
CA ALA A 213 10.76 -20.78 10.54
C ALA A 213 11.01 -19.37 11.09
N TYR A 214 10.74 -19.16 12.39
CA TYR A 214 10.83 -17.85 13.05
C TYR A 214 12.14 -17.69 13.84
N PHE A 215 12.78 -16.53 13.70
CA PHE A 215 14.13 -16.28 14.23
C PHE A 215 14.25 -15.09 15.20
N PHE A 216 13.28 -14.17 15.29
CA PHE A 216 13.42 -12.99 16.17
C PHE A 216 13.71 -13.36 17.64
N ASP A 217 13.03 -14.38 18.17
CA ASP A 217 13.23 -14.83 19.57
C ASP A 217 14.58 -15.56 19.78
N GLN A 218 15.36 -15.73 18.72
CA GLN A 218 16.74 -16.23 18.73
C GLN A 218 17.75 -15.08 18.49
N HIS A 219 17.36 -13.85 18.82
CA HIS A 219 18.12 -12.62 18.60
C HIS A 219 18.50 -12.42 17.13
N ALA A 220 17.52 -12.56 16.23
CA ALA A 220 17.78 -12.30 14.82
C ALA A 220 18.08 -10.82 14.53
N HIS A 221 18.88 -10.62 13.49
CA HIS A 221 19.36 -9.33 12.99
C HIS A 221 18.90 -9.06 11.55
N ASP A 222 19.00 -7.81 11.10
CA ASP A 222 18.66 -7.39 9.72
C ASP A 222 19.57 -8.04 8.65
N ASP A 223 20.78 -8.46 9.04
CA ASP A 223 21.72 -9.24 8.23
C ASP A 223 21.37 -10.73 8.11
N CYS A 224 20.17 -11.13 8.56
CA CYS A 224 19.70 -12.51 8.66
C CYS A 224 20.47 -13.39 9.67
N GLY A 225 21.39 -12.81 10.44
CA GLY A 225 22.07 -13.44 11.55
C GLY A 225 21.13 -13.70 12.72
N TYR A 226 21.47 -14.67 13.56
CA TYR A 226 20.81 -15.00 14.83
C TYR A 226 21.78 -15.81 15.71
N ASP A 227 21.44 -16.11 16.97
CA ASP A 227 22.32 -16.82 17.92
C ASP A 227 22.88 -18.17 17.40
N GLY A 228 22.15 -18.82 16.49
CA GLY A 228 22.50 -20.12 15.92
C GLY A 228 23.16 -20.07 14.53
N GLY A 229 23.42 -18.88 13.97
CA GLY A 229 24.06 -18.72 12.67
C GLY A 229 23.40 -17.66 11.80
N ASN A 230 23.20 -17.95 10.52
CA ASN A 230 22.51 -17.05 9.60
C ASN A 230 21.43 -17.84 8.84
N TRP A 231 20.17 -17.44 8.99
CA TRP A 231 19.05 -18.23 8.46
C TRP A 231 19.04 -18.24 6.94
N ALA A 232 19.48 -17.16 6.28
CA ALA A 232 19.51 -17.07 4.83
C ALA A 232 20.57 -18.02 4.25
N ASP A 233 21.79 -18.00 4.81
CA ASP A 233 22.86 -18.91 4.40
C ASP A 233 22.48 -20.38 4.59
N GLN A 234 21.87 -20.70 5.73
CA GLN A 234 21.43 -22.05 6.07
C GLN A 234 20.31 -22.53 5.14
N TRP A 235 19.32 -21.68 4.86
CA TRP A 235 18.24 -22.01 3.93
C TRP A 235 18.78 -22.21 2.51
N CYS A 236 19.70 -21.36 2.05
CA CYS A 236 20.34 -21.52 0.74
C CYS A 236 21.16 -22.81 0.61
N ALA A 237 21.87 -23.21 1.68
CA ALA A 237 22.60 -24.47 1.71
C ALA A 237 21.65 -25.69 1.63
N ALA A 238 20.48 -25.59 2.26
CA ALA A 238 19.44 -26.63 2.21
C ALA A 238 18.66 -26.66 0.88
N HIS A 239 18.61 -25.54 0.15
CA HIS A 239 17.88 -25.38 -1.11
C HIS A 239 18.77 -24.97 -2.31
N PRO A 240 19.72 -25.83 -2.73
CA PRO A 240 20.62 -25.51 -3.85
C PRO A 240 19.84 -25.10 -5.12
N GLY A 241 20.20 -23.94 -5.68
CA GLY A 241 19.59 -23.39 -6.89
C GLY A 241 18.36 -22.51 -6.65
N GLN A 242 17.92 -22.31 -5.41
CA GLN A 242 16.79 -21.44 -5.07
C GLN A 242 17.20 -20.07 -4.48
N CYS A 243 18.50 -19.80 -4.38
CA CYS A 243 19.05 -18.54 -3.91
C CYS A 243 19.76 -17.79 -5.04
N PRO A 244 19.04 -16.95 -5.79
CA PRO A 244 19.66 -16.09 -6.79
C PRO A 244 20.56 -15.03 -6.13
N SER A 245 21.66 -14.69 -6.80
CA SER A 245 22.51 -13.57 -6.43
C SER A 245 21.92 -12.23 -6.86
N CYS A 246 22.28 -11.18 -6.15
CA CYS A 246 21.98 -9.79 -6.45
C CYS A 246 23.28 -8.98 -6.38
N THR A 247 23.29 -7.77 -6.94
CA THR A 247 24.47 -6.89 -6.91
C THR A 247 24.79 -6.46 -5.48
N GLU A 248 23.76 -6.02 -4.75
CA GLU A 248 23.86 -5.55 -3.38
C GLU A 248 22.49 -5.70 -2.72
N CYS A 249 22.45 -6.08 -1.46
CA CYS A 249 21.26 -6.04 -0.62
C CYS A 249 21.68 -5.36 0.68
N ALA A 250 21.37 -4.07 0.83
CA ALA A 250 21.91 -3.26 1.92
C ALA A 250 21.61 -3.89 3.29
N HIS A 251 22.64 -4.11 4.10
CA HIS A 251 22.57 -4.72 5.43
C HIS A 251 22.00 -6.15 5.47
N SER A 252 21.81 -6.83 4.34
CA SER A 252 21.10 -8.10 4.32
C SER A 252 21.58 -9.06 3.23
N HIS A 253 20.87 -10.18 3.06
CA HIS A 253 21.15 -11.17 2.03
C HIS A 253 20.21 -11.04 0.84
N CYS A 254 20.70 -11.38 -0.35
CA CYS A 254 19.90 -11.35 -1.58
C CYS A 254 18.59 -12.17 -1.47
N LEU A 255 18.60 -13.27 -0.73
CA LEU A 255 17.40 -14.05 -0.45
C LEU A 255 16.33 -13.21 0.27
N ASN A 256 16.71 -12.44 1.27
CA ASN A 256 15.79 -11.60 2.03
C ASN A 256 15.27 -10.41 1.19
N CYS A 257 16.15 -9.75 0.43
CA CYS A 257 15.73 -8.76 -0.58
C CYS A 257 14.68 -9.35 -1.55
N LEU A 258 14.93 -10.56 -2.08
CA LEU A 258 13.99 -11.25 -2.95
C LEU A 258 12.62 -11.46 -2.28
N GLN A 259 12.59 -11.87 -1.01
CA GLN A 259 11.36 -12.04 -0.25
C GLN A 259 10.58 -10.71 -0.12
N LYS A 260 11.28 -9.60 0.13
CA LYS A 260 10.67 -8.25 0.20
C LYS A 260 10.14 -7.78 -1.15
N GLY A 261 10.87 -8.04 -2.24
CA GLY A 261 10.38 -7.78 -3.61
C GLY A 261 9.13 -8.60 -3.95
N ARG A 262 9.08 -9.87 -3.52
CA ARG A 262 7.89 -10.73 -3.67
C ARG A 262 6.70 -10.17 -2.89
N ALA A 263 6.91 -9.82 -1.62
CA ALA A 263 5.89 -9.17 -0.79
C ALA A 263 5.38 -7.85 -1.41
N PHE A 264 6.24 -7.06 -2.05
CA PHE A 264 5.83 -5.85 -2.73
C PHE A 264 4.88 -6.13 -3.90
N TRP A 265 5.21 -7.09 -4.78
CA TRP A 265 4.32 -7.46 -5.88
C TRP A 265 3.01 -8.11 -5.40
N TRP A 266 3.05 -8.85 -4.30
CA TRP A 266 1.84 -9.33 -3.62
C TRP A 266 0.98 -8.17 -3.13
N MET A 267 1.57 -7.16 -2.48
CA MET A 267 0.88 -5.93 -2.06
C MET A 267 0.19 -5.24 -3.24
N MET A 268 0.89 -5.09 -4.36
CA MET A 268 0.33 -4.49 -5.57
C MET A 268 -0.91 -5.25 -6.05
N ALA A 269 -0.86 -6.58 -6.08
CA ALA A 269 -2.01 -7.39 -6.46
C ALA A 269 -3.17 -7.25 -5.46
N ARG A 270 -2.91 -7.26 -4.15
CA ARG A 270 -3.93 -7.07 -3.11
C ARG A 270 -4.64 -5.73 -3.27
N LEU A 271 -3.89 -4.65 -3.48
CA LEU A 271 -4.42 -3.30 -3.67
C LEU A 271 -5.20 -3.18 -5.00
N ALA A 272 -4.80 -3.94 -6.03
CA ALA A 272 -5.53 -4.04 -7.29
C ALA A 272 -6.84 -4.86 -7.20
N GLY A 273 -7.24 -5.28 -6.00
CA GLY A 273 -8.49 -5.98 -5.73
C GLY A 273 -8.37 -7.50 -5.72
N TRP A 274 -7.16 -8.06 -5.67
CA TRP A 274 -6.99 -9.48 -5.39
C TRP A 274 -7.31 -9.75 -3.92
N ASP A 275 -8.16 -10.74 -3.67
CA ASP A 275 -8.59 -11.12 -2.32
C ASP A 275 -7.47 -11.75 -1.47
N GLY A 276 -6.32 -12.10 -2.07
CA GLY A 276 -5.21 -12.77 -1.41
C GLY A 276 -5.29 -14.30 -1.43
N GLY A 277 -6.27 -14.84 -2.14
CA GLY A 277 -6.34 -16.25 -2.48
C GLY A 277 -6.80 -17.16 -1.34
N SER A 278 -8.00 -17.70 -1.52
CA SER A 278 -8.19 -19.15 -1.54
C SER A 278 -9.06 -19.50 -2.75
N GLY A 279 -8.49 -19.40 -3.96
CA GLY A 279 -9.09 -19.91 -5.19
C GLY A 279 -10.21 -19.08 -5.81
N THR A 280 -9.96 -18.62 -7.04
CA THR A 280 -10.95 -18.31 -8.09
C THR A 280 -12.15 -17.44 -7.69
N THR A 281 -11.94 -16.12 -7.63
CA THR A 281 -12.96 -15.21 -8.15
C THR A 281 -12.35 -14.36 -9.26
N THR A 282 -12.69 -14.72 -10.50
CA THR A 282 -12.59 -13.80 -11.64
C THR A 282 -13.36 -12.54 -11.26
N PRO A 283 -12.78 -11.32 -11.34
CA PRO A 283 -13.53 -10.09 -11.15
C PRO A 283 -14.65 -10.08 -12.19
N THR A 284 -15.90 -10.20 -11.72
CA THR A 284 -17.05 -9.95 -12.58
C THR A 284 -17.01 -8.47 -12.92
N ALA A 285 -16.82 -8.15 -14.20
CA ALA A 285 -16.95 -6.79 -14.68
C ALA A 285 -18.33 -6.26 -14.26
N THR A 286 -18.33 -5.27 -13.38
CA THR A 286 -19.55 -4.54 -13.01
C THR A 286 -20.08 -3.87 -14.28
N SER A 287 -21.09 -4.50 -14.90
CA SER A 287 -21.85 -3.89 -15.97
C SER A 287 -22.52 -2.63 -15.41
N THR A 288 -22.06 -1.47 -15.85
CA THR A 288 -22.75 -0.21 -15.63
C THR A 288 -24.09 -0.28 -16.37
N ALA A 289 -25.16 -0.55 -15.62
CA ALA A 289 -26.51 -0.41 -16.14
C ALA A 289 -26.75 1.06 -16.48
N THR A 290 -26.75 1.38 -17.78
CA THR A 290 -27.28 2.65 -18.30
C THR A 290 -28.78 2.69 -18.02
N PRO A 291 -29.34 3.77 -17.45
CA PRO A 291 -30.78 3.92 -17.35
C PRO A 291 -31.36 4.22 -18.74
N THR A 292 -32.09 3.27 -19.31
CA THR A 292 -32.85 3.47 -20.55
C THR A 292 -34.01 4.43 -20.27
N SER A 293 -33.90 5.68 -20.74
CA SER A 293 -35.05 6.56 -20.87
C SER A 293 -35.83 6.17 -22.13
N GLY A 294 -37.08 5.75 -21.95
CA GLY A 294 -38.02 5.54 -23.03
C GLY A 294 -38.52 6.88 -23.59
N GLY A 295 -38.37 7.06 -24.90
CA GLY A 295 -38.94 8.18 -25.66
C GLY A 295 -38.93 7.84 -27.16
N PRO A 296 -40.02 8.13 -27.90
CA PRO A 296 -40.36 7.41 -29.13
C PRO A 296 -39.53 7.82 -30.36
N THR A 297 -39.34 6.82 -31.21
CA THR A 297 -38.68 6.83 -32.51
C THR A 297 -39.30 7.83 -33.47
N HIS A 298 -38.53 8.83 -33.90
CA HIS A 298 -38.80 9.61 -35.11
C HIS A 298 -37.97 9.05 -36.27
N THR A 299 -38.67 8.53 -37.27
CA THR A 299 -38.13 8.07 -38.56
C THR A 299 -37.49 9.24 -39.33
N PRO A 300 -36.24 9.12 -39.83
CA PRO A 300 -35.70 10.09 -40.76
C PRO A 300 -36.07 9.71 -42.21
N THR A 301 -36.84 10.58 -42.86
CA THR A 301 -37.07 10.59 -44.31
C THR A 301 -35.79 11.02 -45.02
N THR A 302 -35.27 10.16 -45.88
CA THR A 302 -34.23 10.45 -46.88
C THR A 302 -34.76 11.42 -47.93
N THR A 303 -34.11 12.58 -48.08
CA THR A 303 -34.26 13.46 -49.26
C THR A 303 -32.94 13.52 -50.00
N LEU A 304 -32.98 13.06 -51.25
CA LEU A 304 -31.91 13.14 -52.24
C LEU A 304 -31.84 14.56 -52.81
N THR A 305 -30.63 15.11 -52.94
CA THR A 305 -30.36 16.27 -53.82
C THR A 305 -29.10 15.99 -54.63
N PRO A 306 -29.13 16.13 -55.97
CA PRO A 306 -27.97 15.90 -56.83
C PRO A 306 -27.36 17.23 -57.30
N THR A 307 -26.03 17.30 -57.38
CA THR A 307 -25.35 18.10 -58.42
C THR A 307 -23.94 17.58 -58.69
N ALA A 308 -23.65 17.34 -59.98
CA ALA A 308 -22.32 17.25 -60.59
C ALA A 308 -21.60 18.62 -60.45
N GLU A 309 -20.29 18.82 -60.62
CA GLU A 309 -19.41 18.45 -61.74
C GLU A 309 -18.00 19.02 -61.42
N GLY A 310 -16.93 18.45 -61.99
CA GLY A 310 -15.66 19.19 -62.19
C GLY A 310 -14.39 18.47 -61.75
N ALA A 311 -13.74 17.80 -62.70
CA ALA A 311 -12.41 17.19 -62.57
C ALA A 311 -11.30 18.18 -62.98
N THR A 312 -10.13 18.17 -62.32
CA THR A 312 -8.79 18.32 -62.96
C THR A 312 -7.60 18.09 -61.99
N THR A 313 -6.84 17.02 -62.26
CA THR A 313 -5.36 16.83 -62.31
C THR A 313 -4.39 17.43 -61.25
N THR A 314 -3.74 16.52 -60.47
CA THR A 314 -2.27 16.21 -60.25
C THR A 314 -1.17 17.28 -60.52
N PRO A 315 0.10 17.22 -59.99
CA PRO A 315 0.75 16.41 -58.92
C PRO A 315 1.59 17.20 -57.86
N THR A 316 2.12 16.42 -56.91
CA THR A 316 3.24 16.56 -55.95
C THR A 316 4.37 17.56 -56.28
N PRO A 317 5.07 18.07 -55.25
CA PRO A 317 6.53 17.90 -55.22
C PRO A 317 7.10 17.48 -53.85
N THR A 318 8.18 16.71 -53.96
CA THR A 318 9.18 16.38 -52.94
C THR A 318 9.95 17.60 -52.45
N SER A 319 10.17 17.69 -51.14
CA SER A 319 11.45 18.00 -50.48
C SER A 319 11.33 17.68 -49.00
#